data_AF-A0A8T7DYT7-F1
#
_entry.id   AF-A0A8T7DYT7-F1
#
_cell.length_a   1.000
_cell.length_b   1.000
_cell.length_c   1.000
_cell.angle_alpha   90.00
_cell.angle_beta   90.00
_cell.angle_gamma   90.00
#
_symmetry.space_group_name_H-M   'P 1'
#
loop_
_entity.id
_entity.type
_entity.pdbx_description
1 polymer ?
#
loop_
_entity_poly.entity_id
_entity_poly.type
_entity_poly.pdbx_seq_one_letter_code
_entity_poly.pdbx_strand_id
1 'polypeptide(L)'
;MERDEIKAVCEATLMVAPEPVPLDRLQRVFADEGEVPERAELREILDELAGDYEGRAVELTEVASGFRFQARSEMAPWLNRMTEERSPRYSRALLETLAIIAYRQPVTRGEIEAIRGVAVSTNIIRTLDERNWIRIAG
;
A
#
# COMPACT_ATOMS: atom_id res chain seq x y z
N MET A 1 15.39 -17.70 25.83
CA MET A 1 14.62 -16.55 26.41
C MET A 1 13.28 -17.07 26.93
N GLU A 2 12.58 -16.36 27.82
CA GLU A 2 11.23 -16.79 28.22
C GLU A 2 10.21 -16.55 27.09
N ARG A 3 9.18 -17.41 27.00
CA ARG A 3 8.16 -17.35 25.92
C ARG A 3 7.46 -15.98 25.86
N ASP A 4 7.18 -15.39 27.02
CA ASP A 4 6.55 -14.07 27.11
C ASP A 4 7.46 -12.95 26.59
N GLU A 5 8.78 -13.08 26.78
CA GLU A 5 9.76 -12.14 26.22
C GLU A 5 9.80 -12.23 24.68
N ILE A 6 9.79 -13.45 24.14
CA ILE A 6 9.74 -13.67 22.68
C ILE A 6 8.45 -13.06 22.10
N LYS A 7 7.31 -13.27 22.77
CA LYS A 7 6.02 -12.69 22.36
C LYS A 7 6.06 -11.16 22.36
N ALA A 8 6.61 -10.55 23.41
CA ALA A 8 6.76 -9.09 23.51
C ALA A 8 7.68 -8.52 22.41
N VAL A 9 8.80 -9.20 22.10
CA VAL A 9 9.69 -8.79 21.00
C VAL A 9 8.99 -8.90 19.65
N CYS A 10 8.23 -9.97 19.42
CA CYS A 10 7.45 -10.15 18.20
C CYS A 10 6.38 -9.05 18.05
N GLU A 11 5.64 -8.76 19.13
CA GLU A 11 4.63 -7.70 19.16
C GLU A 11 5.25 -6.34 18.83
N ALA A 12 6.33 -5.95 19.51
CA ALA A 12 7.02 -4.68 19.28
C ALA A 12 7.57 -4.59 17.84
N THR A 13 8.16 -5.68 17.34
CA THR A 13 8.70 -5.72 15.97
C THR A 13 7.59 -5.50 14.94
N LEU A 14 6.47 -6.21 15.07
CA LEU A 14 5.35 -6.12 14.14
C LEU A 14 4.61 -4.79 14.22
N MET A 15 4.61 -4.15 15.39
CA MET A 15 3.97 -2.85 15.60
C MET A 15 4.75 -1.70 14.94
N VAL A 16 6.08 -1.80 14.91
CA VAL A 16 6.95 -0.77 14.32
C VAL A 16 7.24 -1.04 12.82
N ALA A 17 7.03 -2.27 12.35
CA ALA A 17 7.30 -2.63 10.97
C ALA A 17 6.37 -1.89 9.98
N PRO A 18 6.92 -1.20 8.95
CA PRO A 18 6.12 -0.50 7.95
C PRO A 18 5.46 -1.44 6.93
N GLU A 19 5.93 -2.69 6.84
CA GLU A 19 5.51 -3.71 5.88
C GLU A 19 5.30 -5.05 6.60
N PRO A 20 4.51 -5.97 6.02
CA PRO A 20 4.40 -7.33 6.55
C PRO A 20 5.77 -7.99 6.72
N VAL A 21 5.98 -8.61 7.87
CA VAL A 21 7.24 -9.22 8.27
C VAL A 21 7.17 -10.74 8.04
N PRO A 22 7.98 -11.30 7.14
CA PRO A 22 8.09 -12.75 6.98
C PRO A 22 8.64 -13.41 8.25
N LEU A 23 8.26 -14.67 8.50
CA LEU A 23 8.82 -15.45 9.61
C LEU A 23 10.35 -15.47 9.62
N ASP A 24 10.98 -15.63 8.45
CA ASP A 24 12.44 -15.61 8.32
C ASP A 24 13.07 -14.30 8.81
N ARG A 25 12.34 -13.18 8.66
CA ARG A 25 12.80 -11.88 9.14
C ARG A 25 12.55 -11.71 10.64
N LEU A 26 11.43 -12.22 11.16
CA LEU A 26 11.19 -12.27 12.60
C LEU A 26 12.25 -13.10 13.33
N GLN A 27 12.61 -14.28 12.81
CA GLN A 27 13.67 -15.12 13.40
C GLN A 27 15.00 -14.37 13.50
N ARG A 28 15.35 -13.57 12.49
CA ARG A 28 16.60 -12.80 12.48
C ARG A 28 16.68 -11.73 13.56
N VAL A 29 15.55 -11.28 14.11
CA VAL A 29 15.54 -10.32 15.24
C VAL A 29 16.24 -10.91 16.47
N PHE A 30 16.21 -12.24 16.62
CA PHE A 30 16.80 -12.94 17.75
C PHE A 30 18.24 -13.44 17.49
N ALA A 31 18.82 -13.15 16.32
CA ALA A 31 20.10 -13.75 15.91
C ALA A 31 21.30 -13.39 16.82
N ASP A 32 21.27 -12.21 17.43
CA ASP A 32 22.37 -11.72 18.28
C ASP A 32 22.21 -12.14 19.76
N GLU A 33 21.04 -12.66 20.16
CA GLU A 33 20.71 -13.07 21.54
C GLU A 33 21.00 -14.58 21.80
N GLY A 34 21.56 -15.28 20.82
CA GLY A 34 22.06 -16.65 20.93
C GLY A 34 21.03 -17.74 20.68
N GLU A 35 19.85 -17.67 21.29
CA GLU A 35 18.78 -18.65 21.11
C GLU A 35 17.71 -18.13 20.15
N VAL A 36 17.81 -18.56 18.89
CA VAL A 36 16.84 -18.21 17.84
C VAL A 36 15.64 -19.15 17.92
N PRO A 37 14.41 -18.63 18.14
CA PRO A 37 13.22 -19.47 18.19
C PRO A 37 13.00 -20.22 16.87
N GLU A 38 12.51 -21.46 16.96
CA GLU A 38 12.16 -22.23 15.78
C GLU A 38 10.95 -21.63 15.05
N ARG A 39 10.81 -21.93 13.75
CA ARG A 39 9.68 -21.43 12.95
C ARG A 39 8.33 -21.86 13.51
N ALA A 40 8.25 -23.09 14.03
CA ALA A 40 7.04 -23.64 14.60
C ALA A 40 6.65 -22.88 15.88
N GLU A 41 7.63 -22.67 16.77
CA GLU A 41 7.46 -21.91 18.01
C GLU A 41 7.00 -20.47 17.74
N LEU A 42 7.64 -19.76 16.80
CA LEU A 42 7.19 -18.42 16.43
C LEU A 42 5.76 -18.40 15.91
N ARG A 43 5.35 -19.43 15.16
CA ARG A 43 3.98 -19.52 14.66
C ARG A 43 2.97 -19.69 15.79
N GLU A 44 3.27 -20.56 16.76
CA GLU A 44 2.45 -20.71 17.96
C GLU A 44 2.36 -19.41 18.77
N ILE A 45 3.47 -18.69 18.92
CA ILE A 45 3.51 -17.40 19.61
C ILE A 45 2.70 -16.34 18.87
N LEU A 46 2.78 -16.31 17.54
CA LEU A 46 1.99 -15.38 16.71
C LEU A 46 0.50 -15.70 16.75
N ASP A 47 0.12 -16.97 16.78
CA ASP A 47 -1.27 -17.41 16.93
C ASP A 47 -1.82 -17.02 18.30
N GLU A 48 -1.02 -17.19 19.36
CA GLU A 48 -1.36 -16.72 20.71
C GLU A 48 -1.53 -15.19 20.75
N LEU A 49 -0.58 -14.46 20.17
CA LEU A 49 -0.62 -13.00 20.09
C LEU A 49 -1.84 -12.51 19.27
N ALA A 50 -2.23 -13.23 18.22
CA ALA A 50 -3.45 -12.93 17.47
C ALA A 50 -4.70 -13.09 18.36
N GLY A 51 -4.72 -14.12 19.22
CA GLY A 51 -5.77 -14.32 20.22
C GLY A 51 -5.85 -13.18 21.25
N ASP A 52 -4.71 -12.65 21.71
CA ASP A 52 -4.66 -11.52 22.66
C ASP A 52 -5.29 -10.22 22.10
N TYR A 53 -5.33 -10.11 20.77
CA TYR A 53 -5.90 -9.00 20.03
C TYR A 53 -7.35 -9.25 19.54
N GLU A 54 -7.96 -10.38 19.91
CA GLU A 54 -9.37 -10.64 19.62
C GLU A 54 -10.26 -9.58 20.31
N GLY A 55 -11.24 -9.05 19.58
CA GLY A 55 -12.13 -7.99 20.08
C GLY A 55 -11.52 -6.58 20.13
N ARG A 56 -10.22 -6.40 19.85
CA ARG A 56 -9.59 -5.07 19.74
C ARG A 56 -9.79 -4.45 18.35
N ALA A 57 -9.64 -3.13 18.22
CA ALA A 57 -9.74 -2.42 16.94
C ALA A 57 -8.54 -2.63 15.99
N VAL A 58 -7.46 -3.20 16.51
CA VAL A 58 -6.25 -3.60 15.79
C VAL A 58 -6.17 -5.13 15.84
N GLU A 59 -5.71 -5.75 14.76
CA GLU A 59 -5.56 -7.19 14.64
C GLU A 59 -4.20 -7.56 14.05
N LEU A 60 -3.66 -8.69 14.48
CA LEU A 60 -2.55 -9.35 13.82
C LEU A 60 -3.10 -10.22 12.68
N THR A 61 -2.56 -10.08 11.48
CA THR A 61 -3.01 -10.83 10.29
C THR A 61 -1.83 -11.39 9.52
N GLU A 62 -1.96 -12.64 9.07
CA GLU A 62 -1.05 -13.25 8.09
C GLU A 62 -1.52 -12.94 6.65
N VAL A 63 -0.62 -12.37 5.86
CA VAL A 63 -0.77 -12.16 4.41
C VAL A 63 0.30 -12.95 3.66
N ALA A 64 0.21 -13.02 2.33
CA ALA A 64 1.16 -13.78 1.51
C ALA A 64 2.64 -13.40 1.74
N SER A 65 2.92 -12.14 2.10
CA SER A 65 4.26 -11.64 2.38
C SER A 65 4.70 -11.70 3.83
N GLY A 66 3.85 -12.18 4.76
CA GLY A 66 4.19 -12.31 6.19
C GLY A 66 3.11 -11.79 7.13
N PHE A 67 3.50 -11.43 8.36
CA PHE A 67 2.60 -11.00 9.43
C PHE A 67 2.63 -9.47 9.58
N ARG A 68 1.49 -8.85 9.89
CA ARG A 68 1.42 -7.43 10.24
C ARG A 68 0.31 -7.14 11.23
N PHE A 69 0.47 -6.05 11.98
CA PHE A 69 -0.67 -5.39 12.60
C PHE A 69 -1.40 -4.50 11.59
N GLN A 70 -2.72 -4.51 11.65
CA GLN A 70 -3.58 -3.62 10.87
C GLN A 70 -4.81 -3.25 11.68
N ALA A 71 -5.44 -2.12 11.34
CA ALA A 71 -6.76 -1.80 11.89
C ALA A 71 -7.81 -2.72 11.26
N ARG A 72 -8.80 -3.13 12.06
CA ARG A 72 -9.94 -3.89 11.55
C ARG A 72 -10.70 -3.09 10.49
N SER A 73 -11.27 -3.81 9.53
CA SER A 73 -12.00 -3.19 8.42
C SER A 73 -13.15 -2.28 8.87
N GLU A 74 -13.76 -2.55 10.03
CA GLU A 74 -14.80 -1.69 10.59
C GLU A 74 -14.29 -0.27 10.86
N MET A 75 -13.00 -0.09 11.17
CA MET A 75 -12.42 1.23 11.49
C MET A 75 -12.17 2.11 10.26
N ALA A 76 -12.27 1.55 9.04
CA ALA A 76 -11.96 2.25 7.80
C ALA A 76 -12.69 3.61 7.62
N PRO A 77 -13.98 3.79 7.95
CA PRO A 77 -14.68 5.07 7.78
C PRO A 77 -14.10 6.23 8.60
N TRP A 78 -13.40 5.93 9.69
CA TRP A 78 -12.75 6.92 10.54
C TRP A 78 -11.30 7.16 10.10
N LEU A 79 -10.54 6.09 9.87
CA LEU A 79 -9.12 6.18 9.48
C LEU A 79 -8.93 6.84 8.11
N ASN A 80 -9.85 6.61 7.16
CA ASN A 80 -9.83 7.26 5.85
C ASN A 80 -10.00 8.79 5.91
N ARG A 81 -10.40 9.36 7.06
CA ARG A 81 -10.45 10.81 7.26
C ARG A 81 -9.10 11.39 7.64
N MET A 82 -8.21 10.59 8.22
CA MET A 82 -6.85 10.99 8.58
C MET A 82 -5.92 10.98 7.36
N THR A 83 -6.18 10.13 6.37
CA THR A 83 -5.42 10.07 5.13
C THR A 83 -5.83 11.24 4.23
N GLU A 84 -5.15 12.39 4.38
CA GLU A 84 -5.38 13.59 3.55
C GLU A 84 -5.05 13.39 2.06
N GLU A 85 -4.30 12.34 1.70
CA GLU A 85 -4.10 11.96 0.30
C GLU A 85 -5.28 11.14 -0.24
N ARG A 86 -6.37 11.84 -0.57
CA ARG A 86 -7.21 11.36 -1.67
C ARG A 86 -6.33 11.36 -2.91
N SER A 87 -5.94 10.18 -3.42
CA SER A 87 -5.38 10.08 -4.77
C SER A 87 -6.27 10.92 -5.69
N PRO A 88 -5.70 11.87 -6.46
CA PRO A 88 -6.50 12.78 -7.27
C PRO A 88 -7.43 11.96 -8.17
N ARG A 89 -8.74 12.11 -7.97
CA ARG A 89 -9.71 11.47 -8.87
C ARG A 89 -9.62 12.21 -10.20
N TYR A 90 -8.99 11.59 -11.18
CA TYR A 90 -8.95 12.14 -12.53
C TYR A 90 -10.29 11.96 -13.22
N SER A 91 -10.69 12.97 -13.99
CA SER A 91 -11.90 12.87 -14.79
C SER A 91 -11.72 11.82 -15.88
N ARG A 92 -12.82 11.20 -16.29
CA ARG A 92 -12.85 10.29 -17.44
C ARG A 92 -12.27 10.95 -18.70
N ALA A 93 -12.58 12.22 -18.93
CA ALA A 93 -12.06 13.00 -20.05
C ALA A 93 -10.53 13.13 -20.04
N LEU A 94 -9.91 13.27 -18.86
CA LEU A 94 -8.45 13.33 -18.72
C LEU A 94 -7.82 11.99 -19.09
N LEU A 95 -8.35 10.88 -18.54
CA LEU A 95 -7.83 9.54 -18.80
C LEU A 95 -8.03 9.11 -20.25
N GLU A 96 -9.17 9.44 -20.87
CA GLU A 96 -9.41 9.19 -22.30
C GLU A 96 -8.43 9.97 -23.18
N THR A 97 -8.15 11.23 -22.83
CA THR A 97 -7.17 12.05 -23.54
C THR A 97 -5.77 11.46 -23.44
N LEU A 98 -5.35 11.05 -22.23
CA LEU A 98 -4.06 10.39 -22.01
C LEU A 98 -3.95 9.07 -22.79
N ALA A 99 -5.00 8.26 -22.81
CA ALA A 99 -5.02 7.01 -23.56
C ALA A 99 -4.83 7.24 -25.06
N ILE A 100 -5.50 8.24 -25.64
CA ILE A 100 -5.31 8.58 -27.06
C ILE A 100 -3.86 8.98 -27.33
N ILE A 101 -3.27 9.85 -26.49
CA ILE A 101 -1.88 10.27 -26.63
C ILE A 101 -0.93 9.07 -26.56
N ALA A 102 -1.08 8.20 -25.57
CA ALA A 102 -0.22 7.03 -25.36
C ALA A 102 -0.22 6.07 -26.57
N TYR A 103 -1.36 5.87 -27.21
CA TYR A 103 -1.51 4.92 -28.34
C TYR A 103 -1.32 5.55 -29.73
N ARG A 104 -1.40 6.88 -29.86
CA ARG A 104 -1.35 7.58 -31.15
C ARG A 104 -0.20 8.58 -31.27
N GLN A 105 0.69 8.68 -30.28
CA GLN A 105 1.84 9.58 -30.36
C GLN A 105 2.74 9.28 -31.58
N PRO A 106 3.25 10.30 -32.29
CA PRO A 106 2.98 11.73 -32.09
C PRO A 106 1.57 12.11 -32.57
N VAL A 107 0.82 12.86 -31.75
CA VAL A 107 -0.55 13.28 -32.04
C VAL A 107 -0.75 14.74 -31.68
N THR A 108 -1.50 15.46 -32.50
CA THR A 108 -1.86 16.86 -32.30
C THR A 108 -3.17 17.00 -31.52
N ARG A 109 -3.40 18.17 -30.90
CA ARG A 109 -4.67 18.46 -30.21
C ARG A 109 -5.89 18.29 -31.13
N GLY A 110 -5.79 18.74 -32.39
CA GLY A 110 -6.89 18.61 -33.36
C GLY A 110 -7.24 17.16 -33.67
N GLU A 111 -6.24 16.27 -33.77
CA GLU A 111 -6.47 14.84 -33.97
C GLU A 111 -7.10 14.17 -32.75
N ILE A 112 -6.69 14.55 -31.54
CA ILE A 112 -7.32 14.08 -30.31
C ILE A 112 -8.80 14.50 -30.28
N GLU A 113 -9.11 15.75 -30.61
CA GLU A 113 -10.48 16.27 -30.65
C GLU A 113 -11.33 15.57 -31.71
N ALA A 114 -10.76 15.29 -32.89
CA ALA A 114 -11.42 14.53 -33.95
C ALA A 114 -11.77 13.09 -33.50
N ILE A 115 -10.88 12.42 -32.77
CA ILE A 115 -11.12 11.07 -32.23
C ILE A 115 -12.17 11.10 -31.11
N ARG A 116 -12.11 12.09 -30.21
CA ARG A 116 -13.04 12.21 -29.08
C ARG A 116 -14.41 12.75 -29.48
N GLY A 117 -14.51 13.43 -30.62
CA GLY A 117 -15.74 14.11 -31.07
C GLY A 117 -16.12 15.33 -30.23
N VAL A 118 -15.25 15.76 -29.32
CA VAL A 118 -15.45 16.92 -28.43
C VAL A 118 -14.13 17.66 -28.21
N ALA A 119 -14.22 18.96 -27.95
CA ALA A 119 -13.06 19.79 -27.63
C ALA A 119 -12.32 19.26 -26.38
N VAL A 120 -10.99 19.26 -26.42
CA VAL A 120 -10.16 18.92 -25.27
C VAL A 120 -9.92 20.19 -24.48
N SER A 121 -10.19 20.16 -23.18
CA SER A 121 -9.93 21.31 -22.31
C SER A 121 -8.43 21.61 -22.23
N THR A 122 -8.04 22.88 -22.34
CA THR A 122 -6.64 23.31 -22.13
C THR A 122 -6.12 22.90 -20.75
N ASN A 123 -6.99 22.87 -19.72
CA ASN A 123 -6.60 22.39 -18.39
C ASN A 123 -6.21 20.90 -18.38
N ILE A 124 -6.83 20.07 -19.22
CA ILE A 124 -6.45 18.65 -19.31
C ILE A 124 -5.03 18.53 -19.84
N ILE A 125 -4.71 19.22 -20.94
CA ILE A 125 -3.36 19.22 -21.51
C ILE A 125 -2.34 19.74 -20.50
N ARG A 126 -2.64 20.86 -19.83
CA ARG A 126 -1.77 21.44 -18.79
C ARG A 126 -1.54 20.48 -17.64
N THR A 127 -2.59 19.83 -17.11
CA THR A 127 -2.44 18.86 -16.01
C THR A 127 -1.64 17.63 -16.41
N LEU A 128 -1.78 17.15 -17.64
CA LEU A 128 -0.99 16.02 -18.14
C LEU A 128 0.50 16.40 -18.26
N ASP A 129 0.80 17.62 -18.68
CA ASP A 129 2.17 18.15 -18.82
C ASP A 129 2.82 18.46 -17.46
N GLU A 130 2.11 19.14 -16.54
CA GLU A 130 2.57 19.45 -15.17
C GLU A 130 2.90 18.17 -14.37
N ARG A 131 2.23 17.06 -14.69
CA ARG A 131 2.51 15.74 -14.10
C ARG A 131 3.59 14.94 -14.82
N ASN A 132 4.20 15.50 -15.87
CA ASN A 132 5.19 14.87 -16.73
C ASN A 132 4.67 13.57 -17.38
N TRP A 133 3.37 13.45 -17.63
CA TRP A 133 2.77 12.29 -18.30
C TRP A 133 2.84 12.40 -19.82
N ILE A 134 2.92 13.63 -20.33
CA ILE A 134 3.11 13.94 -21.75
C ILE A 134 4.21 15.00 -21.89
N ARG A 135 4.69 15.19 -23.11
CA ARG A 135 5.62 16.27 -23.48
C ARG A 135 5.43 16.65 -24.95
N ILE A 136 5.86 17.86 -25.32
CA ILE A 136 5.85 18.30 -26.71
C ILE A 136 6.96 17.57 -27.49
N ALA A 137 6.60 16.98 -28.64
CA ALA A 137 7.51 16.17 -29.45
C ALA A 137 8.24 16.95 -30.57
N GLY A 138 7.99 18.26 -30.70
CA GLY A 138 8.54 19.14 -31.74
C GLY A 138 7.44 19.88 -32.48
#